data_AF-A0A8H6X4T4-F1
#
_entry.id   AF-A0A8H6X4T4-F1
#
_cell.length_a   1.000
_cell.length_b   1.000
_cell.length_c   1.000
_cell.angle_alpha   90.00
_cell.angle_beta   90.00
_cell.angle_gamma   90.00
#
_symmetry.space_group_name_H-M   'P 1'
#
loop_
_entity.id
_entity.type
_entity.pdbx_description
1 polymer ?
#
loop_
_entity_poly.entity_id
_entity_poly.type
_entity_poly.pdbx_seq_one_letter_code
_entity_poly.pdbx_strand_id
1 'polypeptide(L)'
;MYRFETAQPSYKGKNEFFDKVDALLGGVKWQCKEIDVKGDVPDLDKDPTGATMRGATVELWWRDPVECVRELIGNPMFRNAKRFAPEQLFVDETGEKRLPPGATIAPLLLSSDKTMLSNFRGDNSAWPVYLTIGKETRRRVSAHATVLIGYLPIPKFDCFEKNTRSLAKYRLFHQCMSVILACVVEAGKTGVKMVWADNFVRNV
;
A
#
# COMPACT_ATOMS: atom_id res chain seq x y z
N MET A 1 -5.89 -32.48 25.12
CA MET A 1 -5.50 -32.79 23.73
C MET A 1 -6.11 -31.71 22.83
N TYR A 2 -5.36 -30.66 22.47
CA TYR A 2 -5.87 -29.57 21.63
C TYR A 2 -5.77 -29.98 20.15
N ARG A 3 -6.92 -30.07 19.46
CA ARG A 3 -6.98 -30.21 17.99
C ARG A 3 -6.67 -28.85 17.38
N PHE A 4 -5.53 -28.74 16.69
CA PHE A 4 -5.29 -27.64 15.77
C PHE A 4 -6.11 -27.90 14.50
N GLU A 5 -7.23 -27.20 14.33
CA GLU A 5 -7.88 -27.09 13.02
C GLU A 5 -6.98 -26.27 12.10
N THR A 6 -6.38 -26.92 11.11
CA THR A 6 -5.68 -26.25 10.01
C THR A 6 -6.74 -25.59 9.12
N ALA A 7 -6.88 -24.27 9.25
CA ALA A 7 -7.68 -23.48 8.32
C ALA A 7 -7.12 -23.65 6.90
N GLN A 8 -7.85 -24.36 6.04
CA GLN A 8 -7.50 -24.47 4.63
C GLN A 8 -7.76 -23.12 3.94
N PRO A 9 -6.76 -22.54 3.25
CA PRO A 9 -6.95 -21.32 2.49
C PRO A 9 -7.98 -21.54 1.37
N SER A 10 -8.88 -20.59 1.16
CA SER A 10 -9.93 -20.65 0.12
C SER A 10 -9.41 -20.37 -1.31
N TYR A 11 -8.12 -20.56 -1.54
CA TYR A 11 -7.41 -20.25 -2.78
C TYR A 11 -6.25 -21.23 -2.94
N LYS A 12 -5.99 -21.65 -4.19
CA LYS A 12 -4.99 -22.65 -4.55
C LYS A 12 -3.59 -22.06 -4.72
N GLY A 13 -3.46 -20.73 -4.75
CA GLY A 13 -2.18 -20.03 -4.87
C GLY A 13 -2.28 -18.50 -4.84
N LYS A 14 -1.13 -17.84 -4.80
CA LYS A 14 -0.98 -16.38 -4.67
C LYS A 14 -1.77 -15.56 -5.70
N ASN A 15 -1.82 -16.01 -6.95
CA ASN A 15 -2.51 -15.28 -8.02
C ASN A 15 -4.03 -15.29 -7.80
N GLU A 16 -4.61 -16.45 -7.44
CA GLU A 16 -6.04 -16.57 -7.15
C GLU A 16 -6.47 -15.75 -5.92
N PHE A 17 -5.57 -15.53 -4.96
CA PHE A 17 -5.81 -14.63 -3.84
C PHE A 17 -5.99 -13.18 -4.31
N PHE A 18 -5.12 -12.72 -5.19
CA PHE A 18 -5.13 -11.34 -5.67
C PHE A 18 -6.23 -11.09 -6.71
N ASP A 19 -6.54 -12.05 -7.57
CA ASP A 19 -7.69 -11.97 -8.49
C ASP A 19 -9.02 -11.82 -7.71
N LYS A 20 -9.14 -12.50 -6.56
CA LYS A 20 -10.29 -12.37 -5.65
C LYS A 20 -10.31 -11.02 -4.91
N VAL A 21 -9.17 -10.38 -4.67
CA VAL A 21 -9.08 -9.03 -4.09
C VAL A 21 -9.52 -7.98 -5.12
N ASP A 22 -9.11 -8.15 -6.38
CA ASP A 22 -9.40 -7.21 -7.47
C ASP A 22 -10.88 -7.26 -7.92
N ALA A 23 -11.56 -8.40 -7.74
CA ALA A 23 -12.96 -8.59 -8.11
C ALA A 23 -14.00 -8.03 -7.10
N LEU A 24 -13.58 -7.39 -6.01
CA LEU A 24 -14.51 -6.88 -4.99
C LEU A 24 -15.17 -5.57 -5.44
N LEU A 25 -16.49 -5.63 -5.65
CA LEU A 25 -17.34 -4.51 -6.09
C LEU A 25 -17.54 -3.47 -4.97
N GLY A 26 -17.27 -2.19 -5.28
CA GLY A 26 -17.53 -1.03 -4.43
C GLY A 26 -16.36 -0.68 -3.51
N GLY A 27 -15.45 0.18 -3.97
CA GLY A 27 -14.31 0.61 -3.18
C GLY A 27 -13.80 2.01 -3.53
N VAL A 28 -12.90 2.51 -2.69
CA VAL A 28 -12.20 3.79 -2.85
C VAL A 28 -11.75 4.05 -4.29
N LYS A 29 -11.98 5.28 -4.78
CA LYS A 29 -11.63 5.68 -6.14
C LYS A 29 -10.13 5.59 -6.39
N TRP A 30 -9.77 5.12 -7.58
CA TRP A 30 -8.41 5.19 -8.10
C TRP A 30 -8.02 6.64 -8.42
N GLN A 31 -6.78 6.97 -8.09
CA GLN A 31 -6.08 8.19 -8.41
C GLN A 31 -4.92 7.83 -9.36
N CYS A 32 -4.54 8.77 -10.21
CA CYS A 32 -3.44 8.64 -11.14
C CYS A 32 -2.55 9.89 -11.07
N LYS A 33 -1.23 9.70 -11.16
CA LYS A 33 -0.24 10.78 -11.22
C LYS A 33 0.89 10.37 -12.14
N GLU A 34 1.23 11.25 -13.05
CA GLU A 34 2.43 11.11 -13.88
C GLU A 34 3.67 11.47 -13.07
N ILE A 35 4.71 10.65 -13.23
CA ILE A 35 6.02 10.83 -12.61
C ILE A 35 7.06 10.83 -13.71
N ASP A 36 7.76 11.96 -13.84
CA ASP A 36 8.88 12.10 -14.75
C ASP A 36 10.16 11.53 -14.14
N VAL A 37 10.70 10.53 -14.81
CA VAL A 37 11.97 9.90 -14.47
C VAL A 37 13.04 10.40 -15.43
N LYS A 38 13.93 11.25 -14.92
CA LYS A 38 15.10 11.74 -15.67
C LYS A 38 16.22 10.70 -15.61
N GLY A 39 16.62 10.22 -16.79
CA GLY A 39 17.72 9.28 -16.96
C GLY A 39 19.10 9.95 -16.92
N ASP A 40 20.13 9.13 -17.03
CA ASP A 40 21.53 9.53 -17.11
C ASP A 40 22.21 9.15 -18.44
N VAL A 41 21.43 8.66 -19.41
CA VAL A 41 21.89 8.42 -20.78
C VAL A 41 21.53 9.61 -21.68
N PRO A 42 22.47 10.17 -22.46
CA PRO A 42 22.17 11.23 -23.44
C PRO A 42 21.19 10.77 -24.53
N ASP A 43 20.30 11.66 -24.93
CA ASP A 43 19.35 11.44 -26.02
C ASP A 43 19.90 11.93 -27.37
N LEU A 44 20.86 11.16 -27.91
CA LEU A 44 21.55 11.51 -29.16
C LEU A 44 20.62 11.58 -30.38
N ASP A 45 19.44 10.94 -30.31
CA ASP A 45 18.43 10.98 -31.37
C ASP A 45 17.71 12.33 -31.43
N LYS A 46 17.54 13.00 -30.27
CA LYS A 46 16.91 14.32 -30.17
C LYS A 46 17.91 15.46 -30.19
N ASP A 47 19.09 15.23 -29.63
CA ASP A 47 20.12 16.23 -29.46
C ASP A 47 21.51 15.63 -29.70
N PRO A 48 22.10 15.86 -30.89
CA PRO A 48 23.43 15.37 -31.24
C PRO A 48 24.56 15.90 -30.34
N THR A 49 24.32 16.98 -29.58
CA THR A 49 25.32 17.56 -28.67
C THR A 49 25.46 16.77 -27.37
N GLY A 50 24.50 15.89 -27.06
CA GLY A 50 24.48 15.10 -25.83
C GLY A 50 24.09 15.90 -24.59
N ALA A 51 23.60 17.14 -24.72
CA ALA A 51 23.17 17.96 -23.58
C ALA A 51 21.80 17.52 -23.01
N THR A 52 20.94 16.96 -23.85
CA THR A 52 19.63 16.45 -23.44
C THR A 52 19.73 15.00 -22.95
N MET A 53 19.21 14.72 -21.76
CA MET A 53 19.17 13.36 -21.20
C MET A 53 17.86 12.66 -21.55
N ARG A 54 17.92 11.36 -21.83
CA ARG A 54 16.72 10.53 -22.00
C ARG A 54 15.91 10.52 -20.70
N GLY A 55 14.59 10.57 -20.84
CA GLY A 55 13.66 10.47 -19.72
C GLY A 55 12.53 9.50 -20.04
N ALA A 56 11.78 9.12 -19.01
CA ALA A 56 10.57 8.34 -19.14
C ALA A 56 9.50 8.92 -18.21
N THR A 57 8.30 9.14 -18.71
CA THR A 57 7.13 9.47 -17.88
C THR A 57 6.38 8.18 -17.58
N VAL A 58 6.06 7.96 -16.30
CA VAL A 58 5.33 6.79 -15.84
C VAL A 58 4.10 7.18 -15.06
N GLU A 59 3.04 6.38 -15.18
CA GLU A 59 1.80 6.59 -14.44
C GLU A 59 1.82 5.80 -13.14
N LEU A 60 1.66 6.49 -12.02
CA LEU A 60 1.40 5.90 -10.71
C LEU A 60 -0.10 5.85 -10.47
N TRP A 61 -0.64 4.66 -10.19
CA TRP A 61 -2.05 4.46 -9.87
C TRP A 61 -2.21 3.99 -8.42
N TRP A 62 -3.07 4.63 -7.64
CA TRP A 62 -3.31 4.26 -6.25
C TRP A 62 -4.69 4.64 -5.75
N ARG A 63 -5.13 4.00 -4.67
CA ARG A 63 -6.32 4.36 -3.89
C ARG A 63 -5.86 5.01 -2.60
N ASP A 64 -6.65 5.93 -2.05
CA ASP A 64 -6.36 6.54 -0.74
C ASP A 64 -6.33 5.44 0.35
N PRO A 65 -5.16 5.13 0.93
CA PRO A 65 -5.08 4.07 1.93
C PRO A 65 -5.87 4.36 3.21
N VAL A 66 -6.10 5.63 3.58
CA VAL A 66 -6.91 6.00 4.76
C VAL A 66 -8.38 5.67 4.51
N GLU A 67 -8.89 5.96 3.30
CA GLU A 67 -10.24 5.55 2.91
C GLU A 67 -10.35 4.03 2.82
N CYS A 68 -9.33 3.34 2.29
CA CYS A 68 -9.33 1.88 2.24
C CYS A 68 -9.36 1.30 3.67
N VAL A 69 -8.65 1.93 4.60
CA VAL A 69 -8.68 1.56 6.02
C VAL A 69 -10.06 1.79 6.63
N ARG A 70 -10.72 2.90 6.31
CA ARG A 70 -12.08 3.20 6.78
C ARG A 70 -13.08 2.15 6.32
N GLU A 71 -13.03 1.74 5.05
CA GLU A 71 -13.86 0.65 4.51
C GLU A 71 -13.61 -0.67 5.25
N LEU A 72 -12.34 -1.03 5.45
CA LEU A 72 -11.95 -2.26 6.16
C LEU A 72 -12.37 -2.24 7.64
N ILE A 73 -12.25 -1.10 8.31
CA ILE A 73 -12.61 -0.97 9.74
C ILE A 73 -14.12 -0.99 9.95
N GLY A 74 -14.88 -0.41 9.02
CA GLY A 74 -16.34 -0.40 9.03
C GLY A 74 -16.97 -1.76 8.68
N ASN A 75 -16.21 -2.68 8.07
CA ASN A 75 -16.75 -3.96 7.64
C ASN A 75 -17.21 -4.82 8.85
N PRO A 76 -18.51 -5.18 8.93
CA PRO A 76 -19.09 -5.96 10.03
C PRO A 76 -18.44 -7.32 10.25
N MET A 77 -17.80 -7.90 9.22
CA MET A 77 -17.09 -9.17 9.31
C MET A 77 -15.93 -9.13 10.31
N PHE A 78 -15.41 -7.94 10.63
CA PHE A 78 -14.36 -7.74 11.64
C PHE A 78 -14.87 -7.39 13.04
N ARG A 79 -16.19 -7.34 13.26
CA ARG A 79 -16.77 -6.91 14.55
C ARG A 79 -16.23 -7.74 15.74
N ASN A 80 -16.04 -9.05 15.55
CA ASN A 80 -15.60 -9.97 16.60
C ASN A 80 -14.11 -10.33 16.55
N ALA A 81 -13.38 -9.87 15.52
CA ALA A 81 -11.99 -10.24 15.28
C ALA A 81 -10.96 -9.28 15.91
N LYS A 82 -11.42 -8.31 16.71
CA LYS A 82 -10.57 -7.24 17.26
C LYS A 82 -10.54 -7.29 18.79
N ARG A 83 -9.36 -7.59 19.35
CA ARG A 83 -9.04 -7.29 20.75
C ARG A 83 -8.64 -5.82 20.84
N PHE A 84 -9.46 -5.01 21.47
CA PHE A 84 -9.04 -3.70 21.98
C PHE A 84 -8.55 -3.91 23.40
N ALA A 85 -7.23 -3.93 23.57
CA ALA A 85 -6.65 -3.77 24.89
C ALA A 85 -6.11 -2.34 24.97
N PRO A 86 -6.48 -1.54 25.98
CA PRO A 86 -5.84 -0.25 26.20
C PRO A 86 -4.36 -0.49 26.51
N GLU A 87 -3.48 0.00 25.65
CA GLU A 87 -2.03 -0.03 25.86
C GLU A 87 -1.53 1.41 26.03
N GLN A 88 -0.68 1.64 27.04
CA GLN A 88 0.01 2.92 27.21
C GLN A 88 1.35 2.84 26.48
N LEU A 89 1.55 3.74 25.51
CA LEU A 89 2.81 3.87 24.78
C LEU A 89 3.49 5.17 25.19
N PHE A 90 4.69 5.02 25.74
CA PHE A 90 5.54 6.13 26.13
C PHE A 90 6.58 6.41 25.04
N VAL A 91 6.91 7.70 24.84
CA VAL A 91 7.92 8.16 23.88
C VAL A 91 9.32 7.75 24.35
N ASP A 92 9.54 7.82 25.67
CA ASP A 92 10.82 7.62 26.33
C ASP A 92 10.61 7.18 27.80
N GLU A 93 11.71 7.08 28.55
CA GLU A 93 11.74 6.73 29.97
C GLU A 93 11.08 7.79 30.87
N THR A 94 10.84 9.01 30.34
CA THR A 94 10.23 10.12 31.10
C THR A 94 8.70 10.00 31.20
N GLY A 95 8.10 9.07 30.44
CA GLY A 95 6.67 8.79 30.51
C GLY A 95 5.80 9.74 29.67
N GLU A 96 6.38 10.47 28.71
CA GLU A 96 5.60 11.28 27.78
C GLU A 96 4.74 10.37 26.88
N LYS A 97 3.42 10.61 26.83
CA LYS A 97 2.49 9.75 26.10
C LYS A 97 2.58 10.03 24.60
N ARG A 98 2.74 8.97 23.80
CA ARG A 98 2.81 9.08 22.32
C ARG A 98 1.50 9.53 21.67
N LEU A 99 0.37 9.30 22.33
CA LEU A 99 -0.96 9.49 21.75
C LEU A 99 -1.90 10.19 22.74
N PRO A 100 -2.84 10.99 22.23
CA PRO A 100 -3.83 11.63 23.08
C PRO A 100 -4.71 10.57 23.78
N PRO A 101 -5.21 10.84 24.99
CA PRO A 101 -6.11 9.93 25.69
C PRO A 101 -7.31 9.55 24.82
N GLY A 102 -7.59 8.24 24.74
CA GLY A 102 -8.71 7.70 23.94
C GLY A 102 -8.42 7.51 22.45
N ALA A 103 -7.18 7.79 21.98
CA ALA A 103 -6.76 7.42 20.64
C ALA A 103 -6.74 5.89 20.45
N THR A 104 -7.07 5.44 19.24
CA THR A 104 -7.08 4.02 18.85
C THR A 104 -6.01 3.78 17.80
N ILE A 105 -5.20 2.73 17.93
CA ILE A 105 -4.16 2.42 16.94
C ILE A 105 -4.66 1.34 15.99
N ALA A 106 -4.61 1.63 14.69
CA ALA A 106 -4.80 0.62 13.65
C ALA A 106 -3.43 0.16 13.08
N PRO A 107 -2.99 -1.09 13.35
CA PRO A 107 -1.75 -1.58 12.77
C PRO A 107 -1.93 -1.86 11.28
N LEU A 108 -1.19 -1.13 10.44
CA LEU A 108 -1.15 -1.32 8.99
C LEU A 108 0.05 -2.19 8.61
N LEU A 109 -0.21 -3.23 7.81
CA LEU A 109 0.83 -4.00 7.14
C LEU A 109 0.78 -3.70 5.65
N LEU A 110 1.91 -3.31 5.09
CA LEU A 110 2.07 -3.12 3.65
C LEU A 110 2.84 -4.30 3.07
N SER A 111 2.40 -4.80 1.94
CA SER A 111 3.13 -5.78 1.15
C SER A 111 3.12 -5.37 -0.31
N SER A 112 4.27 -5.46 -0.96
CA SER A 112 4.35 -5.33 -2.41
C SER A 112 4.91 -6.62 -2.97
N ASP A 113 4.33 -7.10 -4.07
CA ASP A 113 4.83 -8.27 -4.74
C ASP A 113 5.48 -7.96 -6.08
N LYS A 114 6.79 -8.21 -6.16
CA LYS A 114 7.60 -8.03 -7.36
C LYS A 114 7.31 -9.06 -8.46
N THR A 115 6.67 -10.19 -8.15
CA THR A 115 6.45 -11.29 -9.11
C THR A 115 5.12 -11.22 -9.86
N MET A 116 4.11 -10.53 -9.31
CA MET A 116 2.82 -10.36 -9.96
C MET A 116 2.89 -9.17 -10.93
N LEU A 117 3.32 -9.46 -12.15
CA LEU A 117 3.33 -8.49 -13.24
C LEU A 117 1.88 -8.31 -13.70
N SER A 118 1.27 -7.18 -13.36
CA SER A 118 0.06 -6.75 -14.07
C SER A 118 0.50 -6.05 -15.35
N ASN A 119 -0.04 -6.49 -16.49
CA ASN A 119 0.08 -5.71 -17.73
C ASN A 119 -0.80 -4.48 -17.55
N PHE A 120 -0.16 -3.34 -17.30
CA PHE A 120 -0.84 -2.07 -17.26
C PHE A 120 -1.13 -1.60 -18.70
N ARG A 121 -1.84 -0.47 -18.89
CA ARG A 121 -2.06 0.07 -20.24
C ARG A 121 -0.71 0.24 -20.97
N GLY A 122 -0.61 -0.35 -22.16
CA GLY A 122 0.60 -0.33 -22.99
C GLY A 122 1.60 -1.45 -22.67
N ASP A 123 2.87 -1.19 -22.92
CA ASP A 123 4.01 -2.12 -22.76
C ASP A 123 4.68 -1.98 -21.37
N ASN A 124 3.94 -1.43 -20.41
CA ASN A 124 4.42 -1.03 -19.09
C ASN A 124 3.94 -1.99 -18.00
N SER A 125 4.89 -2.47 -17.21
CA SER A 125 4.65 -3.39 -16.10
C SER A 125 4.48 -2.63 -14.79
N ALA A 126 3.65 -3.16 -13.88
CA ALA A 126 3.54 -2.61 -12.54
C ALA A 126 3.46 -3.68 -11.45
N TRP A 127 4.02 -3.39 -10.27
CA TRP A 127 3.91 -4.23 -9.08
C TRP A 127 2.77 -3.76 -8.18
N PRO A 128 1.88 -4.66 -7.74
CA PRO A 128 0.82 -4.29 -6.81
C PRO A 128 1.37 -3.99 -5.41
N VAL A 129 0.66 -3.10 -4.70
CA VAL A 129 0.87 -2.76 -3.29
C VAL A 129 -0.43 -3.05 -2.55
N TYR A 130 -0.35 -3.91 -1.56
CA TYR A 130 -1.46 -4.31 -0.71
C TYR A 130 -1.31 -3.72 0.68
N LEU A 131 -2.45 -3.42 1.30
CA LEU A 131 -2.59 -2.99 2.67
C LEU A 131 -3.46 -3.99 3.43
N THR A 132 -3.05 -4.33 4.64
CA THR A 132 -3.80 -5.19 5.55
C THR A 132 -3.91 -4.55 6.93
N ILE A 133 -5.04 -4.72 7.61
CA ILE A 133 -5.23 -4.28 9.00
C ILE A 133 -5.24 -5.48 9.95
N GLY A 134 -4.55 -5.36 11.08
CA GLY A 134 -4.61 -6.34 12.18
C GLY A 134 -3.56 -7.46 12.10
N LYS A 135 -3.41 -8.25 13.18
CA LYS A 135 -2.42 -9.33 13.33
C LYS A 135 -3.03 -10.74 13.21
N GLU A 136 -4.15 -11.00 13.86
CA GLU A 136 -4.74 -12.35 14.00
C GLU A 136 -5.63 -12.74 12.81
N THR A 137 -6.34 -11.77 12.23
CA THR A 137 -7.26 -11.99 11.09
C THR A 137 -6.53 -12.29 9.77
N ARG A 138 -5.19 -12.21 9.73
CA ARG A 138 -4.35 -12.48 8.55
C ARG A 138 -4.45 -13.92 8.01
N ARG A 139 -4.97 -14.86 8.81
CA ARG A 139 -5.06 -16.29 8.44
C ARG A 139 -6.37 -16.70 7.74
N ARG A 140 -7.32 -15.78 7.50
CA ARG A 140 -8.56 -16.08 6.76
C ARG A 140 -8.67 -15.18 5.54
N VAL A 141 -8.41 -15.73 4.36
CA VAL A 141 -8.56 -15.01 3.09
C VAL A 141 -10.01 -14.66 2.75
N SER A 142 -10.98 -15.41 3.29
CA SER A 142 -12.40 -15.04 3.22
C SER A 142 -12.78 -13.81 4.05
N ALA A 143 -11.87 -13.23 4.83
CA ALA A 143 -12.19 -12.10 5.70
C ALA A 143 -12.14 -10.73 5.01
N HIS A 144 -11.67 -10.62 3.76
CA HIS A 144 -11.45 -9.33 3.08
C HIS A 144 -10.54 -8.37 3.88
N ALA A 145 -9.52 -8.88 4.58
CA ALA A 145 -8.64 -8.08 5.44
C ALA A 145 -7.51 -7.36 4.69
N THR A 146 -7.34 -7.66 3.41
CA THR A 146 -6.29 -7.13 2.54
C THR A 146 -6.93 -6.43 1.35
N VAL A 147 -6.44 -5.24 1.03
CA VAL A 147 -6.92 -4.39 -0.06
C VAL A 147 -5.74 -3.94 -0.92
N LEU A 148 -5.89 -3.98 -2.24
CA LEU A 148 -4.91 -3.45 -3.17
C LEU A 148 -4.93 -1.92 -3.16
N ILE A 149 -3.90 -1.24 -2.67
CA ILE A 149 -3.88 0.23 -2.59
C ILE A 149 -3.13 0.90 -3.72
N GLY A 150 -2.37 0.19 -4.56
CA GLY A 150 -1.65 0.83 -5.65
C GLY A 150 -0.90 -0.11 -6.58
N TYR A 151 -0.46 0.45 -7.71
CA TYR A 151 0.39 -0.17 -8.70
C TYR A 151 1.66 0.67 -8.87
N LEU A 152 2.81 0.11 -8.52
CA LEU A 152 4.11 0.74 -8.66
C LEU A 152 4.61 0.58 -10.10
N PRO A 153 4.82 1.67 -10.84
CA PRO A 153 5.25 1.59 -12.23
C PRO A 153 6.70 1.10 -12.33
N ILE A 154 6.97 0.27 -13.35
CA ILE A 154 8.29 -0.23 -13.68
C ILE A 154 8.54 0.09 -15.16
N PRO A 155 9.16 1.25 -15.46
CA PRO A 155 9.58 1.52 -16.81
C PRO A 155 10.67 0.52 -17.23
N LYS A 156 10.98 0.47 -18.53
CA LYS A 156 12.10 -0.35 -19.03
C LYS A 156 13.48 0.13 -18.54
N PHE A 157 13.55 1.37 -18.01
CA PHE A 157 14.77 2.04 -17.52
C PHE A 157 15.89 2.10 -18.58
N ASP A 158 15.52 2.15 -19.85
CA ASP A 158 16.48 2.29 -20.96
C ASP A 158 17.13 3.68 -21.02
N CYS A 159 16.55 4.65 -20.30
CA CYS A 159 17.14 5.97 -20.05
C CYS A 159 18.28 5.96 -19.01
N PHE A 160 18.59 4.80 -18.39
CA PHE A 160 19.68 4.67 -17.43
C PHE A 160 20.78 3.71 -17.86
N GLU A 161 22.03 4.02 -17.48
CA GLU A 161 23.15 3.11 -17.54
C GLU A 161 22.95 1.88 -16.64
N LYS A 162 23.54 0.73 -17.02
CA LYS A 162 23.34 -0.53 -16.28
C LYS A 162 23.69 -0.43 -14.79
N ASN A 163 24.70 0.37 -14.45
CA ASN A 163 25.19 0.52 -13.08
C ASN A 163 24.26 1.38 -12.20
N THR A 164 23.56 2.34 -12.80
CA THR A 164 22.70 3.30 -12.08
C THR A 164 21.22 2.88 -12.05
N ARG A 165 20.82 1.97 -12.94
CA ARG A 165 19.45 1.39 -13.00
C ARG A 165 18.93 0.90 -11.64
N SER A 166 19.77 0.27 -10.82
CA SER A 166 19.33 -0.23 -9.50
C SER A 166 18.94 0.91 -8.57
N LEU A 167 19.76 1.95 -8.52
CA LEU A 167 19.51 3.15 -7.72
C LEU A 167 18.29 3.93 -8.24
N ALA A 168 18.13 4.03 -9.56
CA ALA A 168 16.97 4.66 -10.18
C ALA A 168 15.67 3.93 -9.82
N LYS A 169 15.65 2.60 -9.87
CA LYS A 169 14.52 1.77 -9.41
C LYS A 169 14.17 2.04 -7.96
N TYR A 170 15.18 2.06 -7.09
CA TYR A 170 15.01 2.36 -5.67
C TYR A 170 14.40 3.75 -5.45
N ARG A 171 14.93 4.78 -6.12
CA ARG A 171 14.41 6.16 -6.03
C ARG A 171 12.96 6.26 -6.49
N LEU A 172 12.62 5.66 -7.64
CA LEU A 172 11.25 5.66 -8.15
C LEU A 172 10.29 4.95 -7.18
N PHE A 173 10.70 3.81 -6.63
CA PHE A 173 9.92 3.09 -5.62
C PHE A 173 9.60 3.99 -4.42
N HIS A 174 10.62 4.65 -3.85
CA HIS A 174 10.42 5.52 -2.68
C HIS A 174 9.57 6.76 -3.00
N GLN A 175 9.75 7.35 -4.18
CA GLN A 175 8.92 8.45 -4.64
C GLN A 175 7.45 8.03 -4.76
N CYS A 176 7.19 6.86 -5.35
CA CYS A 176 5.83 6.33 -5.47
C CYS A 176 5.21 6.03 -4.10
N MET A 177 5.95 5.34 -3.22
CA MET A 177 5.48 5.03 -1.87
C MET A 177 5.24 6.29 -1.03
N SER A 178 6.04 7.34 -1.22
CA SER A 178 5.82 8.63 -0.56
C SER A 178 4.51 9.28 -1.01
N VAL A 179 4.13 9.15 -2.28
CA VAL A 179 2.83 9.65 -2.77
C VAL A 179 1.68 8.82 -2.20
N ILE A 180 1.77 7.48 -2.29
CA ILE A 180 0.71 6.57 -1.82
C ILE A 180 0.44 6.77 -0.32
N LEU A 181 1.49 6.88 0.49
CA LEU A 181 1.40 6.92 1.95
C LEU A 181 1.28 8.33 2.53
N ALA A 182 1.26 9.39 1.72
CA ALA A 182 1.22 10.76 2.20
C ALA A 182 0.04 11.01 3.17
N CYS A 183 -1.16 10.54 2.80
CA CYS A 183 -2.35 10.67 3.65
C CYS A 183 -2.26 9.83 4.93
N VAL A 184 -1.58 8.68 4.91
CA VAL A 184 -1.38 7.84 6.11
C VAL A 184 -0.44 8.52 7.09
N VAL A 185 0.63 9.15 6.58
CA VAL A 185 1.57 9.93 7.41
C VAL A 185 0.84 11.08 8.09
N GLU A 186 -0.03 11.78 7.35
CA GLU A 186 -0.82 12.88 7.92
C GLU A 186 -1.82 12.36 8.96
N ALA A 187 -2.58 11.31 8.61
CA ALA A 187 -3.50 10.64 9.53
C ALA A 187 -2.81 10.16 10.81
N GLY A 188 -1.58 9.65 10.72
CA GLY A 188 -0.81 9.22 11.88
C GLY A 188 -0.38 10.36 12.82
N LYS A 189 -0.37 11.61 12.35
CA LYS A 189 -0.05 12.79 13.17
C LYS A 189 -1.30 13.39 13.81
N THR A 190 -2.37 13.53 13.03
CA THR A 190 -3.58 14.25 13.48
C THR A 190 -4.64 13.31 14.07
N GLY A 191 -4.58 12.03 13.73
CA GLY A 191 -5.68 11.10 13.87
C GLY A 191 -6.81 11.39 12.86
N VAL A 192 -7.64 10.39 12.63
CA VAL A 192 -8.81 10.47 11.77
C VAL A 192 -10.01 9.84 12.48
N LYS A 193 -11.12 10.57 12.55
CA LYS A 193 -12.37 10.01 13.06
C LYS A 193 -12.93 8.99 12.06
N MET A 194 -13.11 7.76 12.51
CA MET A 194 -13.68 6.67 11.72
C MET A 194 -14.87 6.06 12.45
N VAL A 195 -15.90 5.69 11.68
CA VAL A 195 -17.04 4.89 12.18
C VAL A 195 -16.63 3.43 12.11
N TRP A 196 -16.77 2.74 13.23
CA TRP A 196 -16.41 1.33 13.34
C TRP A 196 -17.63 0.44 13.10
N ALA A 197 -17.40 -0.85 12.89
CA ALA A 197 -18.44 -1.86 12.70
C ALA A 197 -19.45 -1.99 13.87
N ASP A 198 -19.14 -1.40 15.03
CA ASP A 198 -20.00 -1.32 16.22
C ASP A 198 -20.81 0.00 16.28
N ASN A 199 -20.81 0.79 15.20
CA ASN A 199 -21.42 2.11 15.05
C ASN A 199 -20.85 3.21 15.96
N PHE A 200 -19.75 2.95 16.67
CA PHE A 200 -19.09 3.98 17.44
C PHE A 200 -18.03 4.70 16.61
N VAL A 201 -17.84 5.99 16.88
CA VAL A 201 -16.79 6.80 16.28
C VAL A 201 -15.55 6.75 17.16
N ARG A 202 -14.38 6.49 16.58
CA ARG A 202 -13.08 6.59 17.28
C ARG A 202 -12.12 7.46 16.50
N ASN A 203 -11.20 8.11 17.21
CA ASN A 203 -10.06 8.76 16.60
C ASN A 203 -8.96 7.71 16.40
N VAL A 204 -8.66 7.39 15.14
CA VAL A 204 -7.73 6.34 14.71
C VAL A 204 -6.48 6.95 14.11
#